data_AF-A0A3D4GH57-F1
#
_entry.id   AF-A0A3D4GH57-F1
#
_cell.length_a   1.000
_cell.length_b   1.000
_cell.length_c   1.000
_cell.angle_alpha   90.00
_cell.angle_beta   90.00
_cell.angle_gamma   90.00
#
_symmetry.space_group_name_H-M   'P 1'
#
loop_
_entity.id
_entity.type
_entity.pdbx_description
1 polymer ?
#
loop_
_entity_poly.entity_id
_entity_poly.type
_entity_poly.pdbx_seq_one_letter_code
_entity_poly.pdbx_strand_id
1 'polypeptide(L)'
;MSTENSHPNTEIDSDNLYTSELLRVCYEKVKMSIPAIAKKFGVSVFRVYTDMKRWGIERRPTGRIPQEVPDKETLEQLLAEAGNERELARRLEISRRTLQRWRRQTGARLPHLFHRPQ
;
A
#
# COMPACT_ATOMS: atom_id res chain seq x y z
N MET A 1 -26.49 26.48 21.94
CA MET A 1 -25.10 26.44 22.45
C MET A 1 -24.86 25.02 22.93
N SER A 2 -24.19 24.21 22.11
CA SER A 2 -23.94 22.80 22.43
C SER A 2 -22.59 22.66 23.10
N THR A 3 -22.62 22.20 24.35
CA THR A 3 -21.48 21.83 25.18
C THR A 3 -20.82 20.53 24.68
N GLU A 4 -19.54 20.39 25.06
CA GLU A 4 -18.79 19.13 25.15
C GLU A 4 -18.31 18.49 23.84
N ASN A 5 -17.23 19.06 23.29
CA ASN A 5 -16.22 18.23 22.64
C ASN A 5 -15.08 17.99 23.64
N SER A 6 -15.19 16.82 24.29
CA SER A 6 -14.12 15.94 24.76
C SER A 6 -12.76 16.59 24.99
N HIS A 7 -12.46 16.78 26.28
CA HIS A 7 -11.13 16.85 26.86
C HIS A 7 -10.07 16.14 26.01
N PRO A 8 -9.10 16.85 25.41
CA PRO A 8 -7.86 16.20 25.01
C PRO A 8 -7.12 15.87 26.30
N ASN A 9 -7.31 14.65 26.81
CA ASN A 9 -6.41 14.04 27.79
C ASN A 9 -5.02 14.01 27.16
N THR A 10 -4.32 15.13 27.29
CA THR A 10 -2.89 15.25 27.05
C THR A 10 -2.23 14.96 28.38
N GLU A 11 -2.53 13.78 28.93
CA GLU A 11 -1.68 13.17 29.93
C GLU A 11 -0.38 12.84 29.19
N ILE A 12 0.55 13.78 29.26
CA ILE A 12 1.96 13.48 29.00
C ILE A 12 2.36 12.55 30.14
N ASP A 13 2.08 11.25 29.99
CA ASP A 13 2.83 10.21 30.68
C ASP A 13 4.31 10.63 30.53
N SER A 14 5.02 10.85 31.63
CA SER A 14 6.37 11.46 31.62
C SER A 14 7.41 10.65 30.82
N ASP A 15 7.00 9.49 30.33
CA ASP A 15 7.71 8.59 29.44
C ASP A 15 7.42 8.82 27.94
N ASN A 16 6.49 9.70 27.55
CA ASN A 16 5.97 9.80 26.18
C ASN A 16 6.65 10.93 25.37
N LEU A 17 7.47 10.54 24.39
CA LEU A 17 8.28 11.44 23.55
C LEU A 17 7.48 12.17 22.46
N TYR A 18 6.17 11.92 22.31
CA TYR A 18 5.28 12.60 21.37
C TYR A 18 3.80 12.52 21.79
N THR A 19 2.98 13.38 21.21
CA THR A 19 1.51 13.42 21.40
C THR A 19 0.77 12.71 20.27
N SER A 20 -0.52 12.41 20.51
CA SER A 20 -1.42 11.82 19.51
C SER A 20 -1.56 12.66 18.24
N GLU A 21 -1.63 13.98 18.39
CA GLU A 21 -1.71 14.93 17.28
C GLU A 21 -0.45 14.89 16.41
N LEU A 22 0.75 14.88 17.02
CA LEU A 22 2.01 14.80 16.30
C LEU A 22 2.13 13.49 15.51
N LEU A 23 1.70 12.39 16.12
CA LEU A 23 1.67 11.08 15.47
C LEU A 23 0.73 11.10 14.25
N ARG A 24 -0.48 11.66 14.41
CA ARG A 24 -1.46 11.79 13.34
C ARG A 24 -0.95 12.66 12.19
N VAL A 25 -0.34 13.81 12.49
CA VAL A 25 0.25 14.69 11.47
C VAL A 25 1.35 13.98 10.70
N CYS A 26 2.26 13.27 11.38
CA CYS A 26 3.32 12.52 10.71
C CYS A 26 2.77 11.39 9.84
N TYR A 27 1.71 10.70 10.30
CA TYR A 27 1.13 9.55 9.63
C TYR A 27 0.21 9.89 8.44
N GLU A 28 -0.67 10.89 8.62
CA GLU A 28 -1.67 11.30 7.63
C GLU A 28 -1.14 12.37 6.69
N LYS A 29 -0.62 13.49 7.22
CA LYS A 29 -0.20 14.65 6.41
C LYS A 29 1.16 14.41 5.76
N VAL A 30 2.15 14.00 6.55
CA VAL A 30 3.52 13.78 6.05
C VAL A 30 3.68 12.40 5.41
N LYS A 31 2.70 11.50 5.59
CA LYS A 31 2.71 10.11 5.10
C LYS A 31 3.96 9.31 5.49
N MET A 32 4.57 9.62 6.64
CA MET A 32 5.71 8.84 7.14
C MET A 32 5.29 7.42 7.47
N SER A 33 6.20 6.48 7.21
CA SER A 33 6.00 5.10 7.64
C SER A 33 6.16 4.99 9.15
N ILE A 34 5.43 4.05 9.76
CA ILE A 34 5.53 3.72 11.20
C ILE A 34 6.99 3.53 11.65
N PRO A 35 7.87 2.80 10.94
CA PRO A 35 9.28 2.70 11.32
C PRO A 35 10.04 4.02 11.21
N ALA A 36 9.71 4.91 10.26
CA ALA A 36 10.32 6.22 10.17
C ALA A 36 9.89 7.13 11.33
N ILE A 37 8.61 7.07 11.72
CA ILE A 37 8.08 7.75 12.90
C ILE A 37 8.79 7.26 14.17
N ALA A 38 8.90 5.94 14.34
CA ALA A 38 9.60 5.34 15.47
C ALA A 38 11.05 5.83 15.58
N LYS A 39 11.78 5.81 14.45
CA LYS A 39 13.15 6.33 14.39
C LYS A 39 13.24 7.83 14.70
N LYS A 40 12.29 8.63 14.21
CA LYS A 40 12.25 10.08 14.41
C LYS A 40 12.09 10.45 15.89
N PHE A 41 11.28 9.70 16.62
CA PHE A 41 11.01 9.94 18.04
C PHE A 41 11.83 9.04 18.98
N GLY A 42 12.76 8.23 18.45
CA GLY A 42 13.60 7.34 19.26
C GLY A 42 12.82 6.25 20.00
N VAL A 43 11.61 5.92 19.58
CA VAL A 43 10.78 4.88 20.20
C VAL A 43 10.82 3.58 19.42
N SER A 44 10.40 2.48 20.05
CA SER A 44 10.19 1.23 19.33
C SER A 44 8.97 1.32 18.43
N VAL A 45 9.02 0.61 17.30
CA VAL A 45 7.86 0.45 16.39
C VAL A 45 6.65 -0.12 17.12
N PHE A 46 6.88 -1.02 18.07
CA PHE A 46 5.83 -1.60 18.91
C PHE A 46 5.11 -0.53 19.75
N ARG A 47 5.85 0.41 20.33
CA ARG A 47 5.27 1.52 21.09
C ARG A 47 4.39 2.40 20.21
N VAL A 48 4.86 2.76 19.01
CA VAL A 48 4.06 3.50 18.03
C VAL A 48 2.76 2.76 17.70
N TYR A 49 2.80 1.42 17.55
CA TYR A 49 1.59 0.64 17.32
C TYR A 49 0.61 0.68 18.49
N THR A 50 1.11 0.52 19.71
CA THR A 50 0.30 0.60 20.93
C THR A 50 -0.34 1.97 21.07
N ASP A 51 0.41 3.03 20.79
CA ASP A 51 -0.08 4.41 20.85
C ASP A 51 -1.12 4.69 19.74
N MET A 52 -0.88 4.24 18.51
CA MET A 52 -1.87 4.32 17.41
C MET A 52 -3.18 3.62 17.82
N LYS A 53 -3.09 2.44 18.45
CA LYS A 53 -4.26 1.69 18.90
C LYS A 53 -4.96 2.39 20.08
N ARG A 54 -4.21 2.88 21.06
CA ARG A 54 -4.72 3.63 22.24
C ARG A 54 -5.46 4.89 21.82
N TRP A 55 -4.97 5.57 20.78
CA TRP A 55 -5.53 6.83 20.27
C TRP A 55 -6.49 6.66 19.08
N GLY A 56 -6.83 5.42 18.69
CA GLY A 56 -7.80 5.15 17.64
C GLY A 56 -7.35 5.53 16.23
N ILE A 57 -6.05 5.62 15.98
CA ILE A 57 -5.50 5.90 14.64
C ILE A 57 -5.46 4.60 13.85
N GLU A 58 -6.40 4.45 12.91
CA GLU A 58 -6.44 3.28 12.04
C GLU A 58 -5.20 3.19 11.16
N ARG A 59 -4.76 1.96 10.94
CA ARG A 59 -3.60 1.69 10.07
C ARG A 59 -4.04 1.81 8.62
N ARG A 60 -3.24 2.52 7.83
CA ARG A 60 -3.29 2.46 6.37
C ARG A 60 -3.28 0.98 5.97
N PRO A 61 -4.21 0.53 5.12
CA PRO A 61 -4.27 -0.85 4.69
C PRO A 61 -2.93 -1.23 4.07
N THR A 62 -2.22 -2.12 4.74
CA THR A 62 -1.00 -2.74 4.21
C THR A 62 -1.42 -3.92 3.36
N GLY A 63 -2.04 -3.62 2.22
CA GLY A 63 -2.44 -4.59 1.22
C GLY A 63 -1.87 -4.17 -0.13
N ARG A 64 -1.41 -5.14 -0.93
CA ARG A 64 -1.31 -4.89 -2.37
C ARG A 64 -2.70 -4.46 -2.81
N ILE A 65 -2.83 -3.28 -3.41
CA ILE A 65 -4.06 -2.87 -4.08
C ILE A 65 -4.46 -4.05 -4.96
N PRO A 66 -5.68 -4.60 -4.82
CA PRO A 66 -6.17 -5.63 -5.72
C PRO A 66 -6.06 -5.08 -7.13
N GLN A 67 -5.11 -5.58 -7.89
CA GLN A 67 -4.96 -5.22 -9.29
C GLN A 67 -6.12 -5.92 -10.01
N GLU A 68 -7.09 -5.13 -10.47
CA GLU A 68 -8.26 -5.61 -11.19
C GLU A 68 -7.80 -6.49 -12.34
N VAL A 69 -8.31 -7.72 -12.40
CA VAL A 69 -7.96 -8.66 -13.46
C VAL A 69 -8.70 -8.20 -14.72
N PRO A 70 -8.01 -7.75 -15.77
CA PRO A 70 -8.67 -7.41 -17.02
C PRO A 70 -9.29 -8.67 -17.65
N ASP A 71 -10.35 -8.48 -18.41
CA ASP A 71 -10.98 -9.57 -19.17
C ASP A 71 -9.99 -10.25 -20.10
N LYS A 72 -10.28 -11.51 -20.44
CA LYS A 72 -9.42 -12.32 -21.31
C LYS A 72 -9.08 -11.59 -22.62
N GLU A 73 -10.09 -11.00 -23.26
CA GLU A 73 -9.93 -10.30 -24.55
C GLU A 73 -9.05 -9.06 -24.41
N THR A 74 -9.29 -8.24 -23.38
CA THR A 74 -8.47 -7.07 -23.08
C THR A 74 -7.02 -7.46 -22.81
N LEU A 75 -6.79 -8.55 -22.07
CA LEU A 75 -5.44 -9.03 -21.79
C LEU A 75 -4.73 -9.53 -23.06
N GLU A 76 -5.44 -10.20 -23.97
CA GLU A 76 -4.91 -10.64 -25.26
C GLU A 76 -4.60 -9.46 -26.18
N GLN A 77 -5.46 -8.44 -26.24
CA GLN A 77 -5.22 -7.19 -26.99
C GLN A 77 -4.00 -6.44 -26.46
N LEU A 78 -3.90 -6.25 -25.13
CA LEU A 78 -2.77 -5.59 -24.49
C LEU A 78 -1.45 -6.37 -24.71
N LEU A 79 -1.49 -7.70 -24.71
CA LEU A 79 -0.35 -8.54 -25.04
C LEU A 79 0.06 -8.43 -26.51
N ALA A 80 -0.92 -8.32 -27.42
CA ALA A 80 -0.67 -8.11 -28.84
C ALA A 80 -0.05 -6.73 -29.12
N GLU A 81 -0.52 -5.68 -28.45
CA GLU A 81 0.02 -4.31 -28.57
C GLU A 81 1.43 -4.20 -27.98
N ALA A 82 1.67 -4.78 -26.80
CA ALA A 82 2.97 -4.72 -26.14
C ALA A 82 4.03 -5.63 -26.81
N GLY A 83 3.60 -6.62 -27.58
CA GLY A 83 4.45 -7.62 -28.25
C GLY A 83 5.15 -8.60 -27.30
N ASN A 84 5.33 -8.27 -26.01
CA ASN A 84 5.89 -9.19 -25.02
C ASN A 84 5.38 -8.94 -23.58
N GLU A 85 5.39 -10.01 -22.76
CA GLU A 85 4.96 -9.95 -21.35
C GLU A 85 5.77 -9.00 -20.48
N ARG A 86 7.07 -8.85 -20.76
CA ARG A 86 7.97 -8.00 -19.97
C ARG A 86 7.62 -6.52 -20.17
N GLU A 87 7.36 -6.14 -21.40
CA GLU A 87 6.99 -4.79 -21.79
C GLU A 87 5.59 -4.46 -21.32
N LEU A 88 4.65 -5.41 -21.42
CA LEU A 88 3.33 -5.24 -20.84
C LEU A 88 3.38 -5.05 -19.32
N ALA A 89 4.15 -5.89 -18.62
CA ALA A 89 4.33 -5.78 -17.17
C ALA A 89 4.96 -4.43 -16.78
N ARG A 90 5.93 -3.95 -17.56
CA ARG A 90 6.56 -2.64 -17.35
C ARG A 90 5.59 -1.49 -17.61
N ARG A 91 4.81 -1.57 -18.70
CA ARG A 91 3.85 -0.54 -19.11
C ARG A 91 2.67 -0.41 -18.15
N LEU A 92 2.24 -1.52 -17.56
CA LEU A 92 1.20 -1.56 -16.52
C LEU A 92 1.76 -1.39 -15.11
N GLU A 93 3.08 -1.21 -14.94
CA GLU A 93 3.77 -1.15 -13.64
C GLU A 93 3.46 -2.33 -12.70
N ILE A 94 3.09 -3.48 -13.27
CA ILE A 94 2.80 -4.70 -12.53
C ILE A 94 3.97 -5.68 -12.56
N SER A 95 4.04 -6.55 -11.57
CA SER A 95 5.01 -7.64 -11.59
C SER A 95 4.64 -8.69 -12.65
N ARG A 96 5.64 -9.35 -13.26
CA ARG A 96 5.42 -10.51 -14.13
C ARG A 96 4.62 -11.63 -13.44
N ARG A 97 4.74 -11.76 -12.12
CA ARG A 97 3.95 -12.70 -11.31
C ARG A 97 2.46 -12.34 -11.32
N THR A 98 2.13 -11.05 -11.27
CA THR A 98 0.74 -10.54 -11.40
C THR A 98 0.19 -10.89 -12.77
N LEU A 99 0.97 -10.62 -13.83
CA LEU A 99 0.57 -10.94 -15.21
C LEU A 99 0.37 -12.46 -15.42
N GLN A 100 1.25 -13.30 -14.89
CA GLN A 100 1.09 -14.76 -14.92
C GLN A 100 -0.16 -15.22 -14.16
N ARG A 101 -0.47 -14.59 -13.02
CA ARG A 101 -1.69 -14.87 -12.26
C ARG A 101 -2.93 -14.53 -13.08
N TRP A 102 -2.97 -13.34 -13.68
CA TRP A 102 -4.07 -12.92 -14.55
C TRP A 102 -4.29 -13.92 -15.69
N ARG A 103 -3.23 -14.31 -16.39
CA ARG A 103 -3.32 -15.34 -17.45
C ARG A 103 -3.86 -16.69 -16.96
N ARG A 104 -3.42 -17.15 -15.79
CA ARG A 104 -3.94 -18.40 -15.19
C ARG A 104 -5.41 -18.28 -14.82
N GLN A 105 -5.85 -17.10 -14.41
CA GLN A 105 -7.21 -16.85 -13.94
C GLN A 105 -8.20 -16.61 -15.09
N THR A 106 -7.76 -15.97 -16.17
CA THR A 106 -8.60 -15.68 -17.35
C THR A 106 -8.49 -16.71 -18.46
N GLY A 107 -7.46 -17.58 -18.42
CA GLY A 107 -7.16 -18.52 -19.49
C GLY A 107 -6.66 -17.83 -20.77
N ALA A 108 -6.22 -16.56 -20.69
CA ALA A 108 -5.69 -15.82 -21.82
C ALA A 108 -4.45 -16.52 -22.40
N ARG A 109 -4.53 -16.83 -23.69
CA ARG A 109 -3.43 -17.47 -24.41
C ARG A 109 -2.50 -16.38 -24.91
N LEU A 110 -1.21 -16.62 -24.79
CA LEU A 110 -0.25 -15.78 -25.50
C LEU A 110 -0.47 -15.98 -27.00
N PRO A 111 -0.48 -14.92 -27.82
CA PRO A 111 -0.28 -15.09 -29.23
C PRO A 111 1.04 -15.84 -29.41
N HIS A 112 1.00 -16.94 -30.16
CA HIS A 112 2.04 -17.93 -30.41
C HIS A 112 3.26 -17.36 -31.17
N LEU A 113 3.40 -16.04 -31.25
CA LEU A 113 4.47 -15.34 -31.96
C LEU A 113 5.76 -15.17 -31.14
N PHE A 114 5.90 -15.91 -30.03
CA PHE A 114 7.15 -15.95 -29.28
C PHE A 114 8.17 -16.87 -29.96
N HIS A 115 8.64 -16.45 -31.14
CA HIS A 115 9.89 -16.97 -31.68
C HIS A 115 11.04 -16.34 -30.87
N ARG A 116 11.65 -17.16 -30.03
CA ARG A 116 12.91 -16.88 -29.33
C ARG A 116 13.98 -16.47 -30.36
N PRO A 117 14.51 -15.24 -30.37
CA PRO A 117 15.75 -15.00 -31.09
C PRO A 117 16.89 -15.68 -30.32
N GLN A 118 17.76 -16.36 -31.08
CA GLN A 118 19.03 -16.94 -30.63
C GLN A 118 19.96 -15.86 -30.07
#